data_AF-A0A9W9F3D3-F1
#
_entry.id   AF-A0A9W9F3D3-F1
#
_cell.length_a   1.000
_cell.length_b   1.000
_cell.length_c   1.000
_cell.angle_alpha   90.00
_cell.angle_beta   90.00
_cell.angle_gamma   90.00
#
_symmetry.space_group_name_H-M   'P 1'
#
loop_
_entity.id
_entity.type
_entity.pdbx_description
1 polymer ?
#
loop_
_entity_poly.entity_id
_entity_poly.type
_entity_poly.pdbx_seq_one_letter_code
_entity_poly.pdbx_strand_id
1 'polypeptide(L)'
;MKGATPSPSPAPALKASPGAKSTPSPAAGSKRKRLPASKYYAVKVGFKPGIYYGWPECLAQITGYKGAIFQSFLNHEDATAFLNGTKLPSGHAADGTERYYGIQRGRIPGVYTDWSKAQEQIRGFTRPRYRKFSTREEAEEFVRDGQTQPPAGSEDAKKPTGPHGIMSENLKDEEGVEYAPGEGPLPQGTEDQFDPNVLLDPATGKVVYKTAPQKAATKTQVAGIPGMLRIYTDGSSLRNGTPLASAGVGVYFGPGDPRNVSEPLKGSRQTNQRAELTAILRAIDIAPRHRDVTIFTDSRYAIDCVTVWFINWRRNNWMTKDKKPVENRDLVESILVKIEERAELKVKTLFQWIKGHAQDPGNEAADRLAVNGAHQGVKQKAEALEATQDVPDEMFEDDF
;
A
#
# COMPACT_ATOMS: atom_id res chain seq x y z
N MET A 1 51.62 -46.03 -29.68
CA MET A 1 52.74 -45.55 -28.84
C MET A 1 53.75 -44.86 -29.74
N LYS A 2 54.41 -43.78 -29.27
CA LYS A 2 55.19 -42.75 -30.02
C LYS A 2 54.29 -41.57 -30.44
N GLY A 3 54.66 -40.30 -30.28
CA GLY A 3 55.88 -39.67 -29.78
C GLY A 3 55.67 -38.15 -29.80
N ALA A 4 56.40 -37.44 -28.93
CA ALA A 4 56.46 -35.97 -28.88
C ALA A 4 57.40 -35.41 -29.97
N THR A 5 57.14 -34.19 -30.45
CA THR A 5 58.15 -33.14 -30.79
C THR A 5 57.49 -31.80 -31.23
N PRO A 6 58.25 -30.67 -31.23
CA PRO A 6 57.74 -29.29 -31.07
C PRO A 6 57.99 -28.31 -32.25
N SER A 7 57.37 -27.10 -32.18
CA SER A 7 57.70 -25.76 -32.80
C SER A 7 57.91 -25.68 -34.35
N PRO A 8 57.87 -24.51 -35.05
CA PRO A 8 58.34 -23.15 -34.66
C PRO A 8 57.55 -21.91 -35.22
N SER A 9 57.99 -20.69 -34.84
CA SER A 9 57.69 -19.35 -35.45
C SER A 9 58.43 -19.13 -36.79
N PRO A 10 58.11 -18.11 -37.64
CA PRO A 10 58.61 -16.71 -37.48
C PRO A 10 57.71 -15.55 -38.03
N ALA A 11 58.11 -14.30 -37.75
CA ALA A 11 57.56 -12.99 -38.16
C ALA A 11 57.97 -12.58 -39.63
N PRO A 12 57.95 -11.31 -40.17
CA PRO A 12 57.46 -9.99 -39.69
C PRO A 12 56.83 -8.98 -40.75
N ALA A 13 56.25 -7.87 -40.25
CA ALA A 13 56.38 -6.43 -40.64
C ALA A 13 55.98 -5.77 -42.03
N LEU A 14 55.25 -4.64 -41.90
CA LEU A 14 55.47 -3.25 -42.44
C LEU A 14 54.60 -2.62 -43.60
N LYS A 15 54.27 -1.32 -43.37
CA LYS A 15 53.90 -0.16 -44.27
C LYS A 15 52.41 0.02 -44.69
N ALA A 16 51.79 1.22 -44.81
CA ALA A 16 52.17 2.64 -44.72
C ALA A 16 50.90 3.56 -44.52
N SER A 17 51.11 4.80 -44.06
CA SER A 17 50.17 5.95 -43.95
C SER A 17 49.92 6.69 -45.30
N PRO A 18 49.38 7.93 -45.40
CA PRO A 18 48.21 8.64 -44.80
C PRO A 18 47.30 9.31 -45.88
N GLY A 19 46.17 9.96 -45.50
CA GLY A 19 45.40 10.83 -46.40
C GLY A 19 44.33 11.66 -45.69
N ALA A 20 44.24 12.96 -46.01
CA ALA A 20 43.63 14.01 -45.20
C ALA A 20 42.32 14.61 -45.77
N LYS A 21 41.51 15.18 -44.85
CA LYS A 21 40.55 16.30 -44.95
C LYS A 21 39.33 16.21 -45.89
N SER A 22 38.13 16.35 -45.32
CA SER A 22 37.17 17.41 -45.72
C SER A 22 36.10 17.62 -44.64
N THR A 23 35.82 18.89 -44.33
CA THR A 23 34.62 19.36 -43.63
C THR A 23 33.64 19.93 -44.66
N PRO A 24 32.33 19.93 -44.35
CA PRO A 24 31.57 21.19 -44.48
C PRO A 24 30.67 21.49 -43.27
N SER A 25 30.44 22.79 -43.03
CA SER A 25 29.56 23.38 -42.01
C SER A 25 28.07 23.48 -42.50
N PRO A 26 27.15 24.22 -41.83
CA PRO A 26 26.10 23.66 -40.97
C PRO A 26 24.67 23.92 -41.49
N ALA A 27 23.70 23.05 -41.18
CA ALA A 27 22.29 23.40 -41.37
C ALA A 27 21.33 22.71 -40.38
N ALA A 28 20.48 23.54 -39.79
CA ALA A 28 19.09 23.30 -39.37
C ALA A 28 18.77 22.24 -38.29
N GLY A 29 18.62 22.74 -37.05
CA GLY A 29 17.44 22.54 -36.20
C GLY A 29 16.83 21.14 -36.09
N SER A 30 17.24 20.39 -35.07
CA SER A 30 16.39 19.35 -34.47
C SER A 30 16.57 19.34 -32.95
N LYS A 31 15.46 19.48 -32.23
CA LYS A 31 15.37 19.54 -30.77
C LYS A 31 16.13 18.36 -30.15
N ARG A 32 17.25 18.62 -29.48
CA ARG A 32 18.01 17.60 -28.75
C ARG A 32 17.16 17.07 -27.59
N LYS A 33 16.63 15.85 -27.73
CA LYS A 33 16.33 14.98 -26.59
C LYS A 33 17.63 14.83 -25.78
N ARG A 34 17.64 15.26 -24.51
CA ARG A 34 18.76 14.97 -23.59
C ARG A 34 18.92 13.44 -23.52
N LEU A 35 20.06 12.93 -23.97
CA LEU A 35 20.44 11.53 -23.76
C LEU A 35 20.51 11.27 -22.24
N PRO A 36 20.06 10.10 -21.74
CA PRO A 36 20.15 9.78 -20.33
C PRO A 36 21.63 9.69 -19.93
N ALA A 37 22.03 10.39 -18.87
CA ALA A 37 23.38 10.33 -18.34
C ALA A 37 23.74 8.88 -17.98
N SER A 38 24.84 8.37 -18.52
CA SER A 38 25.36 7.03 -18.22
C SER A 38 25.63 6.91 -16.72
N LYS A 39 24.88 6.04 -16.03
CA LYS A 39 25.05 5.77 -14.61
C LYS A 39 25.95 4.53 -14.43
N TYR A 40 26.78 4.55 -13.40
CA TYR A 40 27.59 3.42 -12.98
C TYR A 40 26.91 2.71 -11.81
N TYR A 41 26.93 1.38 -11.78
CA TYR A 41 26.30 0.58 -10.73
C TYR A 41 27.35 -0.26 -10.03
N ALA A 42 27.59 -0.04 -8.74
CA ALA A 42 28.57 -0.79 -7.97
C ALA A 42 27.87 -1.83 -7.07
N VAL A 43 28.30 -3.08 -7.13
CA VAL A 43 27.82 -4.18 -6.28
C VAL A 43 28.93 -4.56 -5.32
N LYS A 44 28.79 -4.20 -4.04
CA LYS A 44 29.74 -4.52 -2.98
C LYS A 44 29.54 -5.93 -2.42
N VAL A 45 28.29 -6.36 -2.29
CA VAL A 45 27.90 -7.71 -1.87
C VAL A 45 26.86 -8.23 -2.85
N GLY A 46 27.14 -9.35 -3.50
CA GLY A 46 26.31 -9.98 -4.53
C GLY A 46 26.98 -11.22 -5.10
N PHE A 47 26.43 -11.79 -6.19
CA PHE A 47 27.02 -12.97 -6.84
C PHE A 47 28.42 -12.72 -7.40
N LYS A 48 28.63 -11.56 -8.02
CA LYS A 48 29.95 -11.05 -8.43
C LYS A 48 30.07 -9.59 -8.03
N PRO A 49 30.91 -9.26 -7.03
CA PRO A 49 31.20 -7.86 -6.69
C PRO A 49 31.95 -7.17 -7.83
N GLY A 50 31.57 -5.93 -8.14
CA GLY A 50 32.14 -5.19 -9.27
C GLY A 50 31.33 -3.96 -9.69
N ILE A 51 31.85 -3.23 -10.69
CA ILE A 51 31.20 -2.07 -11.29
C ILE A 51 30.59 -2.50 -12.64
N TYR A 52 29.31 -2.16 -12.83
CA TYR A 52 28.52 -2.46 -14.01
C TYR A 52 28.08 -1.16 -14.68
N TYR A 53 28.05 -1.17 -16.01
CA TYR A 53 27.73 0.00 -16.83
C TYR A 53 26.26 -0.01 -17.27
N GLY A 54 25.55 -1.13 -17.04
CA GLY A 54 24.12 -1.27 -17.27
C GLY A 54 23.37 -1.75 -16.03
N TRP A 55 22.15 -1.23 -15.84
CA TRP A 55 21.24 -1.71 -14.81
C TRP A 55 20.91 -3.21 -14.94
N PRO A 56 20.66 -3.79 -16.14
CA PRO A 56 20.36 -5.21 -16.28
C PRO A 56 21.50 -6.12 -15.77
N GLU A 57 22.75 -5.71 -15.98
CA GLU A 57 23.93 -6.45 -15.54
C GLU A 57 24.08 -6.42 -14.02
N CYS A 58 23.88 -5.25 -13.40
CA CYS A 58 23.84 -5.09 -11.94
C CYS A 58 22.71 -5.92 -11.32
N LEU A 59 21.51 -5.84 -11.91
CA LEU A 59 20.32 -6.54 -11.44
C LEU A 59 20.53 -8.06 -11.38
N ALA A 60 21.23 -8.63 -12.38
CA ALA A 60 21.57 -10.05 -12.40
C ALA A 60 22.49 -10.49 -11.24
N GLN A 61 23.27 -9.57 -10.65
CA GLN A 61 24.17 -9.88 -9.53
C GLN A 61 23.54 -9.73 -8.15
N ILE A 62 22.41 -9.04 -8.06
CA ILE A 62 21.71 -8.77 -6.79
C ILE A 62 20.44 -9.61 -6.64
N THR A 63 19.80 -9.98 -7.75
CA THR A 63 18.51 -10.68 -7.73
C THR A 63 18.69 -12.11 -7.24
N GLY A 64 18.15 -12.41 -6.04
CA GLY A 64 18.26 -13.73 -5.40
C GLY A 64 19.43 -13.89 -4.43
N TYR A 65 20.27 -12.86 -4.24
CA TYR A 65 21.35 -12.87 -3.25
C TYR A 65 20.88 -12.28 -1.92
N LYS A 66 20.91 -13.06 -0.83
CA LYS A 66 20.45 -12.61 0.49
C LYS A 66 21.47 -11.64 1.11
N GLY A 67 21.08 -10.38 1.27
CA GLY A 67 21.95 -9.33 1.84
C GLY A 67 22.81 -8.60 0.81
N ALA A 68 22.38 -8.51 -0.44
CA ALA A 68 23.09 -7.75 -1.46
C ALA A 68 23.22 -6.26 -1.11
N ILE A 69 24.42 -5.69 -1.30
CA ILE A 69 24.74 -4.29 -1.05
C ILE A 69 25.21 -3.69 -2.38
N PHE A 70 24.42 -2.77 -2.94
CA PHE A 70 24.71 -2.12 -4.22
C PHE A 70 24.28 -0.65 -4.20
N GLN A 71 24.88 0.18 -5.05
CA GLN A 71 24.54 1.60 -5.19
C GLN A 71 24.84 2.10 -6.61
N SER A 72 24.06 3.07 -7.10
CA SER A 72 24.30 3.74 -8.39
C SER A 72 25.00 5.08 -8.22
N PHE A 73 25.99 5.36 -9.06
CA PHE A 73 26.80 6.57 -9.03
C PHE A 73 26.79 7.26 -10.39
N LEU A 74 27.03 8.58 -10.37
CA LEU A 74 27.17 9.38 -11.59
C LEU A 74 28.61 9.33 -12.13
N ASN A 75 29.58 9.02 -11.28
CA ASN A 75 31.00 8.92 -11.61
C ASN A 75 31.54 7.52 -11.29
N HIS A 76 32.48 7.05 -12.11
CA HIS A 76 33.15 5.76 -11.93
C HIS A 76 34.03 5.73 -10.66
N GLU A 77 34.60 6.88 -10.30
CA GLU A 77 35.45 7.03 -9.12
C GLU A 77 34.68 6.78 -7.82
N ASP A 78 33.46 7.33 -7.71
CA ASP A 78 32.59 7.10 -6.55
C ASP A 78 32.13 5.64 -6.44
N ALA A 79 31.85 5.00 -7.58
CA ALA A 79 31.53 3.58 -7.67
C ALA A 79 32.70 2.70 -7.19
N THR A 80 33.94 3.10 -7.50
CA THR A 80 35.15 2.41 -7.05
C THR A 80 35.37 2.57 -5.55
N ALA A 81 35.17 3.78 -5.02
CA ALA A 81 35.26 4.05 -3.58
C ALA A 81 34.24 3.25 -2.76
N PHE A 82 33.01 3.10 -3.29
CA PHE A 82 31.98 2.27 -2.66
C PHE A 82 32.38 0.78 -2.54
N LEU A 83 33.01 0.22 -3.58
CA LEU A 83 33.53 -1.15 -3.55
C LEU A 83 34.68 -1.30 -2.55
N ASN A 84 35.60 -0.35 -2.56
CA ASN A 84 36.78 -0.37 -1.69
C ASN A 84 36.47 -0.06 -0.22
N GLY A 85 35.22 0.33 0.09
CA GLY A 85 34.77 0.60 1.45
C GLY A 85 35.35 1.89 2.05
N THR A 86 35.98 2.74 1.24
CA THR A 86 36.37 4.08 1.65
C THR A 86 35.10 4.92 1.82
N LYS A 87 34.92 5.45 3.03
CA LYS A 87 33.78 6.28 3.39
C LYS A 87 33.87 7.60 2.62
N LEU A 88 33.13 7.73 1.52
CA LEU A 88 32.90 9.03 0.90
C LEU A 88 32.12 9.92 1.90
N PRO A 89 32.42 11.22 1.99
CA PRO A 89 31.69 12.12 2.87
C PRO A 89 30.21 12.09 2.47
N SER A 90 29.39 11.59 3.39
CA SER A 90 27.95 11.53 3.25
C SER A 90 27.37 12.95 3.26
N GLY A 91 26.71 13.33 2.18
CA GLY A 91 25.81 14.46 2.15
C GLY A 91 26.24 15.58 1.22
N HIS A 92 25.31 15.94 0.34
CA HIS A 92 25.33 17.13 -0.49
C HIS A 92 25.96 18.36 0.18
N ALA A 93 27.03 18.86 -0.41
CA ALA A 93 27.39 20.27 -0.38
C ALA A 93 28.08 20.63 -1.71
N ALA A 94 27.34 20.51 -2.81
CA ALA A 94 27.64 21.34 -3.96
C ALA A 94 27.06 22.72 -3.65
N ASP A 95 27.99 23.67 -3.46
CA ASP A 95 27.78 25.09 -3.20
C ASP A 95 27.51 25.48 -1.73
N GLY A 96 28.52 26.09 -1.11
CA GLY A 96 28.52 26.62 0.25
C GLY A 96 27.68 27.88 0.43
N THR A 97 26.46 27.88 -0.11
CA THR A 97 25.47 28.93 0.11
C THR A 97 24.59 28.51 1.29
N GLU A 98 24.79 29.13 2.45
CA GLU A 98 23.87 29.01 3.59
C GLU A 98 22.46 29.42 3.13
N ARG A 99 21.47 28.54 3.35
CA ARG A 99 20.10 28.79 2.94
C ARG A 99 19.28 29.19 4.16
N TYR A 100 18.55 30.29 4.04
CA TYR A 100 17.70 30.83 5.10
C TYR A 100 16.23 30.62 4.74
N TYR A 101 15.41 30.24 5.70
CA TYR A 101 13.98 29.96 5.54
C TYR A 101 13.18 30.92 6.41
N GLY A 102 12.50 31.88 5.80
CA GLY A 102 11.63 32.83 6.49
C GLY A 102 10.20 32.31 6.59
N ILE A 103 9.66 32.23 7.80
CA ILE A 103 8.28 31.82 8.08
C ILE A 103 7.48 33.04 8.57
N GLN A 104 6.54 33.46 7.73
CA GLN A 104 5.68 34.61 7.95
C GLN A 104 4.38 34.22 8.66
N ARG A 105 3.84 33.04 8.31
CA ARG A 105 2.63 32.48 8.92
C ARG A 105 2.85 31.00 9.22
N GLY A 106 3.00 30.67 10.49
CA GLY A 106 3.28 29.34 11.02
C GLY A 106 3.13 29.35 12.54
N ARG A 107 3.45 28.23 13.21
CA ARG A 107 3.38 28.13 14.68
C ARG A 107 4.31 29.12 15.39
N ILE A 108 5.53 29.27 14.86
CA ILE A 108 6.52 30.26 15.32
C ILE A 108 7.04 30.98 14.07
N PRO A 109 6.63 32.24 13.84
CA PRO A 109 7.19 33.08 12.79
C PRO A 109 8.65 33.41 13.09
N GLY A 110 9.52 33.34 12.08
CA GLY A 110 10.95 33.54 12.26
C GLY A 110 11.80 33.05 11.09
N VAL A 111 13.11 33.29 11.17
CA VAL A 111 14.10 32.84 10.19
C VAL A 111 14.82 31.60 10.71
N TYR A 112 14.89 30.57 9.89
CA TYR A 112 15.52 29.30 10.21
C TYR A 112 16.66 29.01 9.23
N THR A 113 17.76 28.45 9.71
CA THR A 113 18.90 27.98 8.89
C THR A 113 18.78 26.51 8.50
N ASP A 114 17.87 25.77 9.16
CA ASP A 114 17.60 24.36 8.93
C ASP A 114 16.17 24.16 8.43
N TRP A 115 16.03 23.51 7.27
CA TRP A 115 14.72 23.20 6.69
C TRP A 115 13.88 22.29 7.60
N SER A 116 14.50 21.37 8.34
CA SER A 116 13.78 20.44 9.21
C SER A 116 13.04 21.19 10.32
N LYS A 117 13.71 22.17 10.94
CA LYS A 117 13.11 23.04 11.96
C LYS A 117 12.04 23.95 11.37
N ALA A 118 12.26 24.47 10.17
CA ALA A 118 11.27 25.30 9.48
C ALA A 118 9.99 24.52 9.12
N GLN A 119 10.16 23.27 8.68
CA GLN A 119 9.08 22.39 8.26
C GLN A 119 8.12 22.05 9.42
N GLU A 120 8.64 21.86 10.64
CA GLU A 120 7.83 21.62 11.83
C GLU A 120 6.85 22.77 12.14
N GLN A 121 7.20 24.01 11.76
CA GLN A 121 6.37 25.18 12.06
C GLN A 121 5.23 25.38 11.05
N ILE A 122 5.36 24.84 9.84
CA ILE A 122 4.36 24.94 8.77
C ILE A 122 3.48 23.69 8.67
N ARG A 123 3.97 22.53 9.13
CA ARG A 123 3.28 21.25 8.97
C ARG A 123 1.98 21.22 9.78
N GLY A 124 0.85 21.11 9.08
CA GLY A 124 -0.49 21.08 9.67
C GLY A 124 -1.01 22.45 10.13
N PHE A 125 -0.34 23.55 9.78
CA PHE A 125 -0.84 24.91 10.01
C PHE A 125 -1.75 25.34 8.84
N THR A 126 -2.83 26.07 9.11
CA THR A 126 -3.77 26.51 8.06
C THR A 126 -3.20 27.71 7.31
N ARG A 127 -3.04 27.56 5.98
CA ARG A 127 -2.48 28.58 5.06
C ARG A 127 -1.10 29.13 5.51
N PRO A 128 -0.05 28.27 5.62
CA PRO A 128 1.27 28.72 6.03
C PRO A 128 1.91 29.57 4.93
N ARG A 129 2.59 30.66 5.30
CA ARG A 129 3.29 31.56 4.38
C ARG A 129 4.77 31.54 4.72
N TYR A 130 5.58 30.97 3.84
CA TYR A 130 7.02 30.79 4.03
C TYR A 130 7.76 30.92 2.69
N ARG A 131 9.04 31.31 2.73
CA ARG A 131 9.90 31.47 1.55
C ARG A 131 11.36 31.16 1.91
N LYS A 132 12.12 30.71 0.90
CA LYS A 132 13.56 30.44 0.99
C LYS A 132 14.35 31.62 0.43
N PHE A 133 15.46 31.95 1.08
CA PHE A 133 16.33 33.07 0.80
C PHE A 133 17.79 32.64 0.80
N SER A 134 18.60 33.36 0.04
CA SER A 134 20.05 33.18 -0.03
C SER A 134 20.80 33.99 1.04
N THR A 135 20.18 35.01 1.61
CA THR A 135 20.74 35.85 2.68
C THR A 135 19.80 35.88 3.88
N ARG A 136 20.37 36.10 5.07
CA ARG A 136 19.60 36.16 6.32
C ARG A 136 18.72 37.40 6.36
N GLU A 137 19.25 38.51 5.86
CA GLU A 137 18.63 39.83 5.86
C GLU A 137 17.33 39.82 5.03
N GLU A 138 17.35 39.20 3.85
CA GLU A 138 16.13 39.04 3.02
C GLU A 138 15.07 38.17 3.71
N ALA A 139 15.49 37.14 4.45
CA ALA A 139 14.57 36.29 5.20
C ALA A 139 13.94 37.03 6.38
N GLU A 140 14.69 37.90 7.07
CA GLU A 140 14.20 38.71 8.18
C GLU A 140 13.21 39.78 7.70
N GLU A 141 13.48 40.41 6.55
CA GLU A 141 12.57 41.38 5.93
C GLU A 141 11.23 40.73 5.53
N PHE A 142 11.27 39.52 4.97
CA PHE A 142 10.07 38.75 4.63
C PHE A 142 9.22 38.37 5.85
N VAL A 143 9.84 38.06 6.99
CA VAL A 143 9.12 37.78 8.24
C VAL A 143 8.53 39.08 8.80
N ARG A 144 9.26 40.20 8.72
CA ARG A 144 8.83 41.52 9.20
C ARG A 144 7.63 42.06 8.43
N ASP A 145 7.62 41.90 7.11
CA ASP A 145 6.46 42.22 6.24
C ASP A 145 5.19 41.44 6.64
N GLY A 146 5.35 40.32 7.34
CA GLY A 146 4.24 39.53 7.87
C GLY A 146 3.66 39.99 9.19
N GLN A 147 4.49 40.66 9.98
CA GLN A 147 4.14 41.13 11.33
C GLN A 147 3.54 42.53 11.30
N THR A 148 3.79 43.33 10.25
CA THR A 148 3.24 44.68 10.07
C THR A 148 1.81 44.71 9.54
N GLN A 149 1.23 43.55 9.21
CA GLN A 149 -0.21 43.41 8.97
C GLN A 149 -0.89 43.02 10.28
N PRO A 150 -1.63 43.94 10.94
CA PRO A 150 -2.37 43.59 12.15
C PRO A 150 -3.42 42.52 11.83
N PRO A 151 -3.73 41.61 12.77
CA PRO A 151 -4.85 40.69 12.61
C PRO A 151 -6.15 41.51 12.59
N ALA A 152 -6.71 41.70 11.40
CA ALA A 152 -8.09 42.14 11.29
C ALA A 152 -9.00 41.05 11.88
N GLY A 153 -9.57 41.33 13.05
CA GLY A 153 -10.71 40.59 13.61
C GLY A 153 -10.43 39.79 14.88
N SER A 154 -10.04 40.46 15.97
CA SER A 154 -10.43 40.03 17.33
C SER A 154 -11.33 41.11 17.92
N GLU A 155 -12.64 40.98 17.72
CA GLU A 155 -13.64 41.62 18.57
C GLU A 155 -14.39 40.56 19.36
N ASP A 156 -14.61 40.91 20.61
CA ASP A 156 -15.24 40.14 21.66
C ASP A 156 -16.63 39.59 21.32
N ALA A 157 -16.87 38.44 21.94
CA ALA A 157 -18.15 37.90 22.35
C ALA A 157 -19.32 38.91 22.40
N LYS A 158 -20.14 38.90 21.35
CA LYS A 158 -21.60 38.97 21.48
C LYS A 158 -22.20 37.72 20.84
N LYS A 159 -22.95 36.97 21.66
CA LYS A 159 -23.82 35.86 21.25
C LYS A 159 -24.55 36.21 19.94
N PRO A 160 -24.41 35.44 18.85
CA PRO A 160 -25.38 35.48 17.78
C PRO A 160 -26.64 34.77 18.30
N THR A 161 -27.71 35.52 18.47
CA THR A 161 -29.06 35.01 18.58
C THR A 161 -29.44 34.35 17.26
N GLY A 162 -29.47 33.02 17.25
CA GLY A 162 -30.09 32.21 16.20
C GLY A 162 -29.18 31.91 15.00
N PRO A 163 -29.30 30.72 14.39
CA PRO A 163 -28.66 30.43 13.12
C PRO A 163 -29.33 31.23 11.99
N HIS A 164 -28.55 32.01 11.25
CA HIS A 164 -28.98 32.55 9.96
C HIS A 164 -29.15 31.39 8.98
N GLY A 165 -30.39 31.15 8.54
CA GLY A 165 -30.70 30.11 7.55
C GLY A 165 -32.02 29.37 7.74
N ILE A 166 -32.80 29.65 8.79
CA ILE A 166 -34.16 29.12 8.91
C ILE A 166 -35.12 30.17 8.35
N MET A 167 -35.50 30.01 7.07
CA MET A 167 -36.72 30.64 6.57
C MET A 167 -37.89 30.06 7.37
N SER A 168 -38.72 30.93 7.95
CA SER A 168 -39.88 30.55 8.76
C SER A 168 -41.08 30.06 7.94
N GLU A 169 -40.93 29.98 6.62
CA GLU A 169 -41.98 29.57 5.69
C GLU A 169 -41.45 28.49 4.75
N ASN A 170 -42.19 27.38 4.67
CA ASN A 170 -41.91 26.31 3.72
C ASN A 170 -42.06 26.85 2.30
N LEU A 171 -41.02 26.68 1.48
CA LEU A 171 -41.07 26.97 0.06
C LEU A 171 -42.11 26.05 -0.60
N LYS A 172 -42.88 26.61 -1.54
CA LYS A 172 -43.89 25.90 -2.34
C LYS A 172 -43.40 25.75 -3.77
N ASP A 173 -43.73 24.64 -4.43
CA ASP A 173 -43.48 24.46 -5.87
C ASP A 173 -44.41 25.34 -6.73
N GLU A 174 -44.27 25.27 -8.06
CA GLU A 174 -45.09 26.08 -9.00
C GLU A 174 -46.59 25.70 -8.92
N GLU A 175 -46.90 24.54 -8.34
CA GLU A 175 -48.24 24.03 -8.07
C GLU A 175 -48.76 24.35 -6.65
N GLY A 176 -47.97 25.02 -5.81
CA GLY A 176 -48.36 25.46 -4.46
C GLY A 176 -48.23 24.40 -3.35
N VAL A 177 -47.59 23.26 -3.61
CA VAL A 177 -47.31 22.17 -2.66
C VAL A 177 -46.03 22.47 -1.89
N GLU A 178 -46.07 22.34 -0.57
CA GLU A 178 -44.90 22.56 0.30
C GLU A 178 -43.89 21.41 0.19
N TYR A 179 -42.61 21.73 0.04
CA TYR A 179 -41.54 20.73 0.06
C TYR A 179 -41.40 20.09 1.45
N ALA A 180 -41.20 18.78 1.48
CA ALA A 180 -40.85 18.08 2.71
C ALA A 180 -39.51 18.59 3.27
N PRO A 181 -39.32 18.62 4.61
CA PRO A 181 -38.08 19.09 5.22
C PRO A 181 -36.85 18.34 4.67
N GLY A 182 -35.99 19.05 3.93
CA GLY A 182 -34.75 18.51 3.37
C GLY A 182 -34.78 18.12 1.88
N GLU A 183 -35.92 18.22 1.20
CA GLU A 183 -36.05 17.87 -0.23
C GLU A 183 -36.17 19.08 -1.18
N GLY A 184 -36.11 20.30 -0.64
CA GLY A 184 -36.16 21.52 -1.44
C GLY A 184 -34.86 21.78 -2.22
N PRO A 185 -34.93 22.27 -3.47
CA PRO A 185 -33.75 22.62 -4.25
C PRO A 185 -32.97 23.75 -3.56
N LEU A 186 -31.64 23.59 -3.47
CA LEU A 186 -30.76 24.62 -2.93
C LEU A 186 -30.87 25.89 -3.80
N PRO A 187 -30.93 27.10 -3.19
CA PRO A 187 -31.01 28.34 -3.94
C PRO A 187 -29.84 28.51 -4.92
N GLN A 188 -30.09 29.16 -6.07
CA GLN A 188 -29.08 29.37 -7.10
C GLN A 188 -27.89 30.19 -6.53
N GLY A 189 -26.73 29.54 -6.40
CA GLY A 189 -25.50 30.14 -5.88
C GLY A 189 -25.04 29.64 -4.50
N THR A 190 -25.79 28.75 -3.83
CA THR A 190 -25.35 28.14 -2.58
C THR A 190 -24.64 26.81 -2.83
N GLU A 191 -23.33 26.75 -2.60
CA GLU A 191 -22.62 25.48 -2.42
C GLU A 191 -23.03 24.87 -1.07
N ASP A 192 -23.36 23.58 -1.06
CA ASP A 192 -23.60 22.81 0.16
C ASP A 192 -22.30 22.72 0.96
N GLN A 193 -22.10 23.65 1.89
CA GLN A 193 -20.95 23.71 2.79
C GLN A 193 -21.06 22.64 3.88
N PHE A 194 -21.29 21.39 3.48
CA PHE A 194 -21.42 20.25 4.37
C PHE A 194 -20.13 20.10 5.19
N ASP A 195 -20.15 20.55 6.45
CA ASP A 195 -19.03 20.34 7.37
C ASP A 195 -19.03 18.85 7.76
N PRO A 196 -18.03 18.05 7.32
CA PRO A 196 -17.99 16.62 7.60
C PRO A 196 -17.83 16.30 9.09
N ASN A 197 -17.65 17.31 9.95
CA ASN A 197 -17.60 17.17 11.41
C ASN A 197 -18.96 17.32 12.10
N VAL A 198 -20.02 17.54 11.32
CA VAL A 198 -21.38 17.71 11.81
C VAL A 198 -22.14 16.39 11.61
N LEU A 199 -22.85 15.94 12.65
CA LEU A 199 -23.74 14.78 12.64
C LEU A 199 -25.15 15.25 12.98
N LEU A 200 -26.15 14.69 12.31
CA LEU A 200 -27.53 14.81 12.73
C LEU A 200 -27.79 13.74 13.79
N ASP A 201 -28.14 14.14 15.01
CA ASP A 201 -28.52 13.20 16.07
C ASP A 201 -29.90 12.60 15.75
N PRO A 202 -30.02 11.29 15.48
CA PRO A 202 -31.28 10.66 15.10
C PRO A 202 -32.33 10.68 16.22
N ALA A 203 -31.93 10.87 17.49
CA ALA A 203 -32.87 10.92 18.61
C ALA A 203 -33.46 12.32 18.85
N THR A 204 -32.69 13.37 18.52
CA THR A 204 -33.08 14.75 18.83
C THR A 204 -33.30 15.62 17.60
N GLY A 205 -32.95 15.12 16.40
CA GLY A 205 -32.98 15.86 15.14
C GLY A 205 -32.02 17.06 15.11
N LYS A 206 -31.17 17.21 16.13
CA LYS A 206 -30.27 18.35 16.28
C LYS A 206 -28.94 18.09 15.60
N VAL A 207 -28.40 19.15 15.04
CA VAL A 207 -27.08 19.22 14.43
C VAL A 207 -26.03 19.26 15.56
N VAL A 208 -25.30 18.17 15.74
CA VAL A 208 -24.29 17.99 16.80
C VAL A 208 -22.92 17.77 16.17
N TYR A 209 -21.89 18.43 16.70
CA TYR A 209 -20.51 18.20 16.26
C TYR A 209 -19.98 16.85 16.76
N LYS A 210 -19.27 16.11 15.89
CA LYS A 210 -18.58 14.86 16.23
C LYS A 210 -17.75 15.04 17.50
N THR A 211 -17.86 14.11 18.44
CA THR A 211 -17.04 14.11 19.67
C THR A 211 -15.57 13.78 19.34
N ALA A 212 -14.63 14.15 20.20
CA ALA A 212 -13.20 13.82 20.03
C ALA A 212 -12.92 12.32 19.71
N PRO A 213 -13.56 11.33 20.38
CA PRO A 213 -13.42 9.93 20.01
C PRO A 213 -14.04 9.58 18.64
N GLN A 214 -15.13 10.21 18.22
CA GLN A 214 -15.72 10.02 16.88
C GLN A 214 -14.83 10.64 15.78
N LYS A 215 -14.21 11.79 16.05
CA LYS A 215 -13.18 12.39 15.18
C LYS A 215 -11.94 11.50 15.08
N ALA A 216 -11.53 10.87 16.19
CA ALA A 216 -10.42 9.93 16.22
C ALA A 216 -10.75 8.63 15.45
N ALA A 217 -11.93 8.04 15.65
CA ALA A 217 -12.39 6.86 14.91
C ALA A 217 -12.42 7.08 13.38
N THR A 218 -12.74 8.30 12.94
CA THR A 218 -12.69 8.67 11.52
C THR A 218 -11.23 8.81 11.01
N LYS A 219 -10.29 9.23 11.87
CA LYS A 219 -8.85 9.33 11.56
C LYS A 219 -8.08 8.00 11.67
N THR A 220 -8.58 7.02 12.44
CA THR A 220 -7.93 5.72 12.63
C THR A 220 -8.14 4.75 11.46
N GLN A 221 -8.88 5.16 10.41
CA GLN A 221 -8.79 4.45 9.15
C GLN A 221 -7.38 4.66 8.59
N VAL A 222 -6.54 3.62 8.69
CA VAL A 222 -5.25 3.56 8.02
C VAL A 222 -5.52 3.87 6.55
N ALA A 223 -5.12 5.07 6.12
CA ALA A 223 -5.32 5.52 4.76
C ALA A 223 -4.42 4.69 3.86
N GLY A 224 -4.92 3.53 3.43
CA GLY A 224 -4.39 2.82 2.27
C GLY A 224 -4.37 3.75 1.06
N ILE A 225 -3.65 3.34 0.01
CA ILE A 225 -3.54 4.09 -1.25
C ILE A 225 -4.94 4.56 -1.68
N PRO A 226 -5.17 5.88 -1.90
CA PRO A 226 -6.49 6.41 -2.22
C PRO A 226 -7.12 5.70 -3.42
N GLY A 227 -8.36 5.23 -3.28
CA GLY A 227 -9.15 4.59 -4.34
C GLY A 227 -9.25 3.06 -4.26
N MET A 228 -8.32 2.41 -3.56
CA MET A 228 -8.22 0.95 -3.49
C MET A 228 -9.16 0.37 -2.42
N LEU A 229 -9.93 -0.69 -2.75
CA LEU A 229 -10.80 -1.35 -1.79
C LEU A 229 -9.95 -2.14 -0.78
N ARG A 230 -10.10 -1.81 0.50
CA ARG A 230 -9.41 -2.50 1.59
C ARG A 230 -10.26 -3.67 2.04
N ILE A 231 -9.65 -4.84 2.14
CA ILE A 231 -10.31 -6.07 2.59
C ILE A 231 -9.40 -6.71 3.63
N TYR A 232 -9.95 -7.03 4.79
CA TYR A 232 -9.23 -7.74 5.83
C TYR A 232 -9.67 -9.20 5.81
N THR A 233 -8.72 -10.12 5.90
CA THR A 233 -8.97 -11.56 5.85
C THR A 233 -8.23 -12.25 6.97
N ASP A 234 -8.91 -13.18 7.61
CA ASP A 234 -8.36 -13.98 8.71
C ASP A 234 -8.89 -15.42 8.65
N GLY A 235 -8.07 -16.36 9.09
CA GLY A 235 -8.41 -17.77 9.20
C GLY A 235 -8.16 -18.28 10.62
N SER A 236 -9.21 -18.79 11.25
CA SER A 236 -9.14 -19.33 12.62
C SER A 236 -9.38 -20.83 12.62
N SER A 237 -8.71 -21.55 13.52
CA SER A 237 -8.95 -22.99 13.72
C SER A 237 -8.99 -23.35 15.19
N LEU A 238 -10.12 -23.91 15.60
CA LEU A 238 -10.32 -24.49 16.92
C LEU A 238 -9.76 -25.91 16.93
N ARG A 239 -9.01 -26.24 17.99
CA ARG A 239 -8.43 -27.58 18.21
C ARG A 239 -7.60 -28.08 17.00
N ASN A 240 -6.82 -27.18 16.40
CA ASN A 240 -6.00 -27.48 15.23
C ASN A 240 -5.11 -28.72 15.44
N GLY A 241 -5.04 -29.60 14.45
CA GLY A 241 -4.27 -30.86 14.51
C GLY A 241 -5.00 -32.03 15.18
N THR A 242 -6.25 -31.85 15.63
CA THR A 242 -7.09 -32.94 16.15
C THR A 242 -8.20 -33.33 15.18
N PRO A 243 -8.79 -34.55 15.28
CA PRO A 243 -9.93 -34.95 14.46
C PRO A 243 -11.17 -34.06 14.67
N LEU A 244 -11.26 -33.44 15.85
CA LEU A 244 -12.32 -32.50 16.22
C LEU A 244 -11.99 -31.06 15.81
N ALA A 245 -10.97 -30.86 14.97
CA ALA A 245 -10.64 -29.55 14.45
C ALA A 245 -11.82 -28.97 13.66
N SER A 246 -12.08 -27.69 13.89
CA SER A 246 -13.04 -26.90 13.14
C SER A 246 -12.40 -25.56 12.82
N ALA A 247 -12.35 -25.23 11.54
CA ALA A 247 -11.77 -23.98 11.08
C ALA A 247 -12.84 -23.08 10.49
N GLY A 248 -12.58 -21.78 10.49
CA GLY A 248 -13.51 -20.75 10.06
C GLY A 248 -12.81 -19.68 9.25
N VAL A 249 -13.58 -19.08 8.37
CA VAL A 249 -13.13 -18.12 7.37
C VAL A 249 -13.77 -16.77 7.68
N GLY A 250 -12.93 -15.74 7.86
CA GLY A 250 -13.35 -14.38 8.12
C GLY A 250 -12.93 -13.44 7.00
N VAL A 251 -13.89 -12.68 6.44
CA VAL A 251 -13.61 -11.59 5.48
C VAL A 251 -14.36 -10.35 5.91
N TYR A 252 -13.63 -9.23 6.02
CA TYR A 252 -14.16 -7.96 6.48
C TYR A 252 -13.87 -6.83 5.49
N PHE A 253 -14.94 -6.25 4.94
CA PHE A 253 -14.92 -5.09 4.03
C PHE A 253 -15.15 -3.76 4.77
N GLY A 254 -15.85 -3.80 5.91
CA GLY A 254 -16.13 -2.63 6.73
C GLY A 254 -17.31 -2.83 7.70
N PRO A 255 -17.56 -1.87 8.61
CA PRO A 255 -18.64 -1.98 9.58
C PRO A 255 -20.00 -2.04 8.87
N GLY A 256 -20.79 -3.08 9.14
CA GLY A 256 -22.12 -3.25 8.55
C GLY A 256 -22.14 -3.54 7.04
N ASP A 257 -20.99 -3.84 6.43
CA ASP A 257 -20.95 -4.17 5.01
C ASP A 257 -21.59 -5.55 4.76
N PRO A 258 -22.56 -5.67 3.83
CA PRO A 258 -23.23 -6.94 3.55
C PRO A 258 -22.29 -7.99 2.93
N ARG A 259 -21.10 -7.60 2.48
CA ARG A 259 -20.08 -8.49 1.92
C ARG A 259 -19.20 -9.15 2.98
N ASN A 260 -19.36 -8.78 4.26
CA ASN A 260 -18.63 -9.43 5.34
C ASN A 260 -19.01 -10.91 5.43
N VAL A 261 -18.00 -11.78 5.53
CA VAL A 261 -18.19 -13.23 5.57
C VAL A 261 -17.72 -13.79 6.90
N SER A 262 -18.56 -14.64 7.47
CA SER A 262 -18.25 -15.52 8.59
C SER A 262 -18.84 -16.89 8.27
N GLU A 263 -18.01 -17.82 7.81
CA GLU A 263 -18.46 -19.16 7.42
C GLU A 263 -17.47 -20.23 7.90
N PRO A 264 -17.94 -21.46 8.17
CA PRO A 264 -17.05 -22.58 8.46
C PRO A 264 -16.24 -22.98 7.23
N LEU A 265 -15.00 -23.41 7.45
CA LEU A 265 -14.16 -23.97 6.41
C LEU A 265 -14.81 -25.27 5.89
N LYS A 266 -15.05 -25.35 4.59
CA LYS A 266 -15.64 -26.53 3.96
C LYS A 266 -14.60 -27.63 3.71
N GLY A 267 -15.04 -28.88 3.82
CA GLY A 267 -14.23 -30.06 3.52
C GLY A 267 -13.65 -30.77 4.75
N SER A 268 -12.98 -31.89 4.53
CA SER A 268 -12.45 -32.75 5.60
C SER A 268 -11.21 -32.17 6.29
N ARG A 269 -10.42 -31.35 5.59
CA ARG A 269 -9.16 -30.80 6.08
C ARG A 269 -9.40 -29.48 6.82
N GLN A 270 -9.47 -29.56 8.13
CA GLN A 270 -9.72 -28.42 9.02
C GLN A 270 -8.41 -27.91 9.63
N THR A 271 -7.71 -27.00 8.93
CA THR A 271 -6.43 -26.45 9.38
C THR A 271 -6.41 -24.94 9.28
N ASN A 272 -5.60 -24.29 10.12
CA ASN A 272 -5.45 -22.83 10.09
C ASN A 272 -5.01 -22.34 8.72
N GLN A 273 -3.94 -22.93 8.19
CA GLN A 273 -3.34 -22.53 6.92
C GLN A 273 -4.33 -22.58 5.75
N ARG A 274 -5.26 -23.54 5.79
CA ARG A 274 -6.29 -23.70 4.77
C ARG A 274 -7.41 -22.67 4.94
N ALA A 275 -7.80 -22.35 6.16
CA ALA A 275 -8.75 -21.27 6.45
C ALA A 275 -8.23 -19.91 5.96
N GLU A 276 -6.95 -19.61 6.23
CA GLU A 276 -6.30 -18.37 5.79
C GLU A 276 -6.32 -18.19 4.27
N LEU A 277 -5.94 -19.24 3.53
CA LEU A 277 -5.98 -19.23 2.06
C LEU A 277 -7.42 -19.12 1.55
N THR A 278 -8.36 -19.80 2.20
CA THR A 278 -9.78 -19.73 1.83
C THR A 278 -10.34 -18.32 2.07
N ALA A 279 -9.92 -17.62 3.13
CA ALA A 279 -10.29 -16.24 3.39
C ALA A 279 -9.84 -15.30 2.28
N ILE A 280 -8.60 -15.45 1.81
CA ILE A 280 -8.08 -14.71 0.65
C ILE A 280 -8.90 -15.03 -0.60
N LEU A 281 -9.16 -16.31 -0.89
CA LEU A 281 -9.96 -16.72 -2.03
C LEU A 281 -11.35 -16.07 -2.01
N ARG A 282 -12.00 -16.11 -0.85
CA ARG A 282 -13.34 -15.56 -0.65
C ARG A 282 -13.38 -14.04 -0.77
N ALA A 283 -12.35 -13.35 -0.26
CA ALA A 283 -12.19 -11.93 -0.46
C ALA A 283 -12.11 -11.54 -1.94
N ILE A 284 -11.33 -12.29 -2.74
CA ILE A 284 -11.16 -12.01 -4.17
C ILE A 284 -12.45 -12.31 -4.95
N ASP A 285 -13.19 -13.35 -4.55
CA ASP A 285 -14.48 -13.70 -5.15
C ASP A 285 -15.55 -12.64 -4.97
N ILE A 286 -15.62 -12.07 -3.78
CA ILE A 286 -16.64 -11.06 -3.43
C ILE A 286 -16.20 -9.67 -3.91
N ALA A 287 -14.90 -9.43 -4.01
CA ALA A 287 -14.37 -8.17 -4.47
C ALA A 287 -14.76 -7.87 -5.93
N PRO A 288 -15.26 -6.66 -6.24
CA PRO A 288 -15.60 -6.28 -7.61
C PRO A 288 -14.37 -6.39 -8.53
N ARG A 289 -14.50 -7.15 -9.64
CA ARG A 289 -13.39 -7.49 -10.53
C ARG A 289 -12.69 -6.30 -11.20
N HIS A 290 -13.42 -5.19 -11.36
CA HIS A 290 -12.97 -3.96 -12.04
C HIS A 290 -12.32 -2.93 -11.11
N ARG A 291 -12.12 -3.26 -9.83
CA ARG A 291 -11.59 -2.31 -8.82
C ARG A 291 -10.31 -2.83 -8.20
N ASP A 292 -9.34 -1.94 -8.03
CA ASP A 292 -8.09 -2.25 -7.32
C ASP A 292 -8.41 -2.65 -5.87
N VAL A 293 -7.78 -3.74 -5.39
CA VAL A 293 -7.99 -4.24 -4.02
C VAL A 293 -6.69 -4.46 -3.27
N THR A 294 -6.69 -4.09 -2.00
CA THR A 294 -5.63 -4.40 -1.05
C THR A 294 -6.17 -5.34 0.01
N ILE A 295 -5.62 -6.55 0.04
CA ILE A 295 -5.96 -7.58 1.02
C ILE A 295 -4.96 -7.51 2.17
N PHE A 296 -5.47 -7.31 3.37
CA PHE A 296 -4.73 -7.31 4.62
C PHE A 296 -4.93 -8.66 5.32
N THR A 297 -3.83 -9.31 5.66
CA THR A 297 -3.82 -10.59 6.39
C THR A 297 -2.61 -10.64 7.31
N ASP A 298 -2.72 -11.31 8.44
CA ASP A 298 -1.60 -11.58 9.33
C ASP A 298 -0.86 -12.89 9.00
N SER A 299 -1.42 -13.70 8.09
CA SER A 299 -0.82 -14.93 7.60
C SER A 299 0.25 -14.67 6.56
N ARG A 300 1.51 -14.59 7.01
CA ARG A 300 2.68 -14.59 6.11
C ARG A 300 2.70 -15.80 5.19
N TYR A 301 2.27 -16.96 5.69
CA TYR A 301 2.16 -18.17 4.89
C TYR A 301 1.26 -17.95 3.67
N ALA A 302 0.06 -17.39 3.87
CA ALA A 302 -0.88 -17.19 2.79
C ALA A 302 -0.35 -16.18 1.76
N ILE A 303 0.26 -15.07 2.22
CA ILE A 303 0.92 -14.09 1.35
C ILE A 303 2.06 -14.72 0.56
N ASP A 304 2.97 -15.44 1.21
CA ASP A 304 4.13 -16.06 0.55
C ASP A 304 3.70 -17.10 -0.47
N CYS A 305 2.63 -17.87 -0.19
CA CYS A 305 2.05 -18.82 -1.13
C CYS A 305 1.65 -18.14 -2.45
N VAL A 306 0.94 -17.01 -2.38
CA VAL A 306 0.36 -16.35 -3.56
C VAL A 306 1.29 -15.32 -4.21
N THR A 307 2.43 -14.98 -3.58
CA THR A 307 3.37 -13.98 -4.10
C THR A 307 4.74 -14.54 -4.49
N VAL A 308 5.33 -15.40 -3.66
CA VAL A 308 6.72 -15.86 -3.83
C VAL A 308 6.79 -17.33 -4.21
N TRP A 309 6.09 -18.19 -3.47
CA TRP A 309 6.29 -19.64 -3.55
C TRP A 309 5.64 -20.25 -4.79
N PHE A 310 4.48 -19.75 -5.23
CA PHE A 310 3.82 -20.29 -6.41
C PHE A 310 4.69 -20.26 -7.68
N ILE A 311 5.58 -19.27 -7.81
CA ILE A 311 6.48 -19.16 -8.97
C ILE A 311 7.40 -20.39 -9.04
N ASN A 312 7.95 -20.78 -7.89
CA ASN A 312 8.79 -21.97 -7.80
C ASN A 312 7.97 -23.25 -7.94
N TRP A 313 6.77 -23.29 -7.35
CA TRP A 313 5.88 -24.45 -7.42
C TRP A 313 5.39 -24.73 -8.85
N ARG A 314 5.01 -23.69 -9.60
CA ARG A 314 4.61 -23.82 -11.00
C ARG A 314 5.74 -24.36 -11.87
N ARG A 315 7.00 -24.03 -11.55
CA ARG A 315 8.18 -24.53 -12.27
C ARG A 315 8.55 -25.98 -11.91
N ASN A 316 8.26 -26.41 -10.68
CA ASN A 316 8.69 -27.72 -10.16
C ASN A 316 7.56 -28.76 -10.08
N ASN A 317 6.46 -28.54 -10.84
CA ASN A 317 5.27 -29.38 -10.85
C ASN A 317 4.60 -29.53 -9.46
N TRP A 318 4.53 -28.43 -8.71
CA TRP A 318 3.86 -28.34 -7.40
C TRP A 318 4.43 -29.28 -6.35
N MET A 319 5.77 -29.32 -6.26
CA MET A 319 6.47 -30.09 -5.24
C MET A 319 7.16 -29.18 -4.21
N THR A 320 7.15 -29.60 -2.95
CA THR A 320 7.91 -28.97 -1.87
C THR A 320 9.40 -29.33 -1.99
N LYS A 321 10.24 -28.70 -1.16
CA LYS A 321 11.68 -29.03 -1.10
C LYS A 321 11.93 -30.49 -0.76
N ASP A 322 11.03 -31.09 0.02
CA ASP A 322 11.07 -32.50 0.42
C ASP A 322 10.49 -33.45 -0.64
N LYS A 323 10.26 -32.95 -1.88
CA LYS A 323 9.63 -33.70 -2.99
C LYS A 323 8.23 -34.23 -2.68
N LYS A 324 7.54 -33.62 -1.71
CA LYS A 324 6.13 -33.92 -1.44
C LYS A 324 5.22 -33.01 -2.25
N PRO A 325 4.02 -33.44 -2.64
CA PRO A 325 3.06 -32.55 -3.28
C PRO A 325 2.70 -31.41 -2.31
N VAL A 326 2.54 -30.20 -2.84
CA VAL A 326 2.11 -29.04 -2.05
C VAL A 326 0.69 -29.28 -1.51
N GLU A 327 0.55 -29.27 -0.19
CA GLU A 327 -0.68 -29.68 0.48
C GLU A 327 -1.92 -28.86 0.13
N ASN A 328 -1.77 -27.54 -0.02
CA ASN A 328 -2.87 -26.61 -0.30
C ASN A 328 -2.83 -26.10 -1.74
N ARG A 329 -2.29 -26.92 -2.67
CA ARG A 329 -2.19 -26.57 -4.09
C ARG A 329 -3.53 -26.09 -4.65
N ASP A 330 -4.61 -26.79 -4.32
CA ASP A 330 -5.95 -26.56 -4.82
C ASP A 330 -6.44 -25.12 -4.57
N LEU A 331 -6.22 -24.61 -3.35
CA LEU A 331 -6.59 -23.23 -3.00
C LEU A 331 -5.66 -22.22 -3.65
N VAL A 332 -4.34 -22.47 -3.63
CA VAL A 332 -3.36 -21.53 -4.21
C VAL A 332 -3.58 -21.40 -5.72
N GLU A 333 -3.79 -22.49 -6.43
CA GLU A 333 -4.09 -22.50 -7.87
C GLU A 333 -5.39 -21.72 -8.17
N SER A 334 -6.44 -21.94 -7.37
CA SER A 334 -7.71 -21.20 -7.50
C SER A 334 -7.56 -19.69 -7.26
N ILE A 335 -6.74 -19.29 -6.28
CA ILE A 335 -6.46 -17.87 -6.00
C ILE A 335 -5.70 -17.24 -7.17
N LEU A 336 -4.69 -17.94 -7.70
CA LEU A 336 -3.86 -17.43 -8.80
C LEU A 336 -4.69 -17.20 -10.06
N VAL A 337 -5.59 -18.12 -10.42
CA VAL A 337 -6.51 -17.93 -11.55
C VAL A 337 -7.30 -16.63 -11.39
N LYS A 338 -7.84 -16.34 -10.21
CA LYS A 338 -8.58 -15.09 -9.97
C LYS A 338 -7.70 -13.85 -9.98
N ILE A 339 -6.45 -13.94 -9.53
CA ILE A 339 -5.50 -12.83 -9.61
C ILE A 339 -5.14 -12.55 -11.08
N GLU A 340 -4.91 -13.60 -11.88
CA GLU A 340 -4.63 -13.51 -13.31
C GLU A 340 -5.83 -12.90 -14.07
N GLU A 341 -7.06 -13.36 -13.82
CA GLU A 341 -8.30 -12.77 -14.38
C GLU A 341 -8.43 -11.26 -14.09
N ARG A 342 -8.05 -10.82 -12.89
CA ARG A 342 -8.08 -9.39 -12.51
C ARG A 342 -6.95 -8.61 -13.18
N ALA A 343 -5.79 -9.23 -13.37
CA ALA A 343 -4.66 -8.62 -14.06
C ALA A 343 -4.97 -8.37 -15.55
N GLU A 344 -5.73 -9.26 -16.20
CA GLU A 344 -6.23 -9.07 -17.57
C GLU A 344 -7.11 -7.82 -17.70
N LEU A 345 -7.90 -7.51 -16.67
CA LEU A 345 -8.72 -6.30 -16.58
C LEU A 345 -7.91 -5.04 -16.21
N LYS A 346 -6.57 -5.14 -16.13
CA LYS A 346 -5.65 -4.07 -15.72
C LYS A 346 -5.88 -3.55 -14.30
N VAL A 347 -6.43 -4.41 -13.44
CA VAL A 347 -6.72 -4.11 -12.03
C VAL A 347 -5.63 -4.68 -11.14
N LYS A 348 -5.27 -3.94 -10.08
CA LYS A 348 -4.23 -4.32 -9.13
C LYS A 348 -4.81 -5.07 -7.94
N THR A 349 -4.20 -6.20 -7.61
CA THR A 349 -4.43 -6.95 -6.37
C THR A 349 -3.16 -6.88 -5.55
N LEU A 350 -3.18 -6.17 -4.42
CA LEU A 350 -2.04 -6.05 -3.51
C LEU A 350 -2.31 -6.81 -2.23
N PHE A 351 -1.25 -7.38 -1.66
CA PHE A 351 -1.27 -8.06 -0.38
C PHE A 351 -0.41 -7.28 0.61
N GLN A 352 -0.96 -6.98 1.78
CA GLN A 352 -0.27 -6.31 2.86
C GLN A 352 -0.28 -7.20 4.09
N TRP A 353 0.92 -7.56 4.55
CA TRP A 353 1.06 -8.21 5.84
C TRP A 353 0.80 -7.21 6.96
N ILE A 354 -0.04 -7.61 7.90
CA ILE A 354 -0.29 -6.91 9.15
C ILE A 354 0.09 -7.80 10.32
N LYS A 355 0.43 -7.20 11.45
CA LYS A 355 0.81 -7.97 12.62
C LYS A 355 -0.46 -8.44 13.34
N GLY A 356 -0.60 -9.75 13.53
CA GLY A 356 -1.66 -10.32 14.36
C GLY A 356 -1.64 -9.73 15.78
N HIS A 357 -2.82 -9.51 16.34
CA HIS A 357 -3.04 -8.90 17.65
C HIS A 357 -2.46 -7.48 17.84
N ALA A 358 -2.19 -6.75 16.75
CA ALA A 358 -1.63 -5.39 16.81
C ALA A 358 -2.68 -4.26 16.93
N GLN A 359 -3.89 -4.57 17.41
CA GLN A 359 -4.99 -3.62 17.61
C GLN A 359 -5.46 -2.90 16.32
N ASP A 360 -5.32 -3.55 15.16
CA ASP A 360 -5.96 -3.06 13.92
C ASP A 360 -7.45 -3.44 13.95
N PRO A 361 -8.38 -2.47 13.96
CA PRO A 361 -9.81 -2.77 14.06
C PRO A 361 -10.36 -3.63 12.92
N GLY A 362 -9.75 -3.57 11.73
CA GLY A 362 -10.14 -4.38 10.58
C GLY A 362 -9.69 -5.83 10.73
N ASN A 363 -8.47 -6.05 11.24
CA ASN A 363 -7.99 -7.39 11.53
C ASN A 363 -8.78 -8.05 12.66
N GLU A 364 -9.03 -7.32 13.75
CA GLU A 364 -9.84 -7.83 14.87
C GLU A 364 -11.27 -8.15 14.42
N ALA A 365 -11.82 -7.40 13.47
CA ALA A 365 -13.12 -7.73 12.89
C ALA A 365 -13.07 -9.01 12.05
N ALA A 366 -12.03 -9.18 11.22
CA ALA A 366 -11.84 -10.40 10.44
C ALA A 366 -11.64 -11.63 11.35
N ASP A 367 -10.82 -11.52 12.40
CA ASP A 367 -10.59 -12.57 13.41
C ASP A 367 -11.89 -12.98 14.10
N ARG A 368 -12.69 -12.02 14.58
CA ARG A 368 -14.02 -12.32 15.15
C ARG A 368 -14.92 -13.07 14.18
N LEU A 369 -14.91 -12.71 12.89
CA LEU A 369 -15.70 -13.39 11.87
C LEU A 369 -15.17 -14.83 11.63
N ALA A 370 -13.85 -15.02 11.60
CA ALA A 370 -13.23 -16.32 11.42
C ALA A 370 -13.52 -17.26 12.61
N VAL A 371 -13.37 -16.76 13.84
CA VAL A 371 -13.69 -17.49 15.07
C VAL A 371 -15.16 -17.90 15.10
N ASN A 372 -16.09 -16.98 14.76
CA ASN A 372 -17.51 -17.31 14.66
C ASN A 372 -17.77 -18.41 13.62
N GLY A 373 -17.14 -18.31 12.44
CA GLY A 373 -17.23 -19.35 11.41
C GLY A 373 -16.74 -20.72 11.92
N ALA A 374 -15.67 -20.76 12.69
CA ALA A 374 -15.14 -22.00 13.26
C ALA A 374 -16.12 -22.63 14.27
N HIS A 375 -16.75 -21.80 15.12
CA HIS A 375 -17.79 -22.25 16.06
C HIS A 375 -19.04 -22.77 15.34
N GLN A 376 -19.49 -22.11 14.27
CA GLN A 376 -20.58 -22.61 13.44
C GLN A 376 -20.27 -24.01 12.88
N GLY A 377 -19.02 -24.24 12.45
CA GLY A 377 -18.58 -25.56 11.97
C GLY A 377 -18.64 -26.65 13.04
N VAL A 378 -18.36 -26.31 14.31
CA VAL A 378 -18.52 -27.25 15.43
C VAL A 378 -20.00 -27.58 15.64
N LYS A 379 -20.86 -26.57 15.63
CA LYS A 379 -22.32 -26.75 15.79
C LYS A 379 -22.91 -27.60 14.67
N GLN A 380 -22.56 -27.32 13.42
CA GLN A 380 -23.01 -28.10 12.25
C GLN A 380 -22.56 -29.56 12.32
N LYS A 381 -21.32 -29.82 12.78
CA LYS A 381 -20.85 -31.20 12.98
C LYS A 381 -21.62 -31.92 14.09
N ALA A 382 -21.97 -31.23 15.18
CA ALA A 382 -22.75 -31.80 16.26
C ALA A 382 -24.19 -32.14 15.79
N GLU A 383 -24.86 -31.21 15.12
CA GLU A 383 -26.20 -31.40 14.55
C GLU A 383 -26.22 -32.54 13.51
N ALA A 384 -25.19 -32.62 12.66
CA ALA A 384 -25.08 -33.71 11.70
C ALA A 384 -24.86 -35.09 12.37
N LEU A 385 -24.18 -35.14 13.52
CA LEU A 385 -23.97 -36.38 14.27
C LEU A 385 -25.26 -36.83 14.96
N GLU A 386 -26.00 -35.90 15.56
CA GLU A 386 -27.31 -36.18 16.17
C GLU A 386 -28.32 -36.69 15.12
N ALA A 387 -28.38 -36.06 13.94
CA ALA A 387 -29.27 -36.48 12.86
C ALA A 387 -28.97 -37.89 12.31
N THR A 388 -27.73 -38.39 12.45
CA THR A 388 -27.37 -39.76 12.06
C THR A 388 -27.70 -40.82 13.10
N GLN A 389 -28.01 -40.42 14.34
CA GLN A 389 -28.35 -41.35 15.43
C GLN A 389 -29.87 -41.60 15.56
N ASP A 390 -30.71 -40.79 14.89
CA ASP A 390 -32.17 -40.92 14.86
C ASP A 390 -32.69 -41.84 13.73
N VAL A 391 -31.87 -42.77 13.22
CA VAL A 391 -32.37 -43.81 12.31
C VAL A 391 -32.97 -44.94 13.17
N PRO A 392 -34.30 -45.15 13.16
CA PRO A 392 -34.92 -46.19 13.98
C PRO A 392 -34.43 -47.58 13.55
N ASP A 393 -34.15 -48.43 14.54
CA ASP A 393 -33.72 -49.84 14.43
C ASP A 393 -34.79 -50.79 13.78
N GLU A 394 -35.84 -50.24 13.17
CA GLU A 394 -36.91 -51.02 12.54
C GLU A 394 -36.56 -51.38 11.09
N MET A 395 -35.52 -52.19 10.86
CA MET A 395 -35.35 -52.97 9.61
C MET A 395 -34.57 -54.29 9.80
N PHE A 396 -34.60 -54.89 10.99
CA PHE A 396 -34.08 -56.24 11.20
C PHE A 396 -35.08 -57.13 11.95
N GLU A 397 -36.32 -57.19 11.48
CA GLU A 397 -37.18 -58.35 11.74
C GLU A 397 -37.79 -58.82 10.41
N ASP A 398 -37.82 -60.14 10.27
CA ASP A 398 -38.44 -60.96 9.23
C ASP A 398 -37.71 -61.11 7.89
N ASP A 399 -36.77 -62.06 7.86
CA ASP A 399 -36.92 -63.24 6.98
C ASP A 399 -35.95 -64.35 7.45
N PHE A 400 -36.49 -65.32 8.20
CA PHE A 400 -35.85 -66.59 8.56
C PHE A 400 -36.64 -67.76 7.97
#